data_AF-A0A929PPB3-F1
#
_entry.id   AF-A0A929PPB3-F1
#
_cell.length_a   1.000
_cell.length_b   1.000
_cell.length_c   1.000
_cell.angle_alpha   90.00
_cell.angle_beta   90.00
_cell.angle_gamma   90.00
#
_symmetry.space_group_name_H-M   'P 1'
#
loop_
_entity.id
_entity.type
_entity.pdbx_description
1 polymer ?
#
loop_
_entity_poly.entity_id
_entity_poly.type
_entity_poly.pdbx_seq_one_letter_code
_entity_poly.pdbx_strand_id
1 'polypeptide(L)' 'MNLPMRINFDEKDYTYTILTKGITKDTSTIHINLNDKDYQLVCNAKGDWDAIDETVSDHPGLLKAIGRNIKLRYRL' A
#
# COMPACT_ATOMS: atom_id res chain seq x y z
N MET A 1 16.90 7.16 -1.14
CA MET A 1 16.20 7.41 0.13
C MET A 1 14.72 7.23 -0.14
N ASN A 2 14.05 6.25 0.49
CA ASN A 2 12.60 6.10 0.36
C ASN A 2 11.96 6.96 1.46
N LEU A 3 11.03 7.85 1.08
CA LEU A 3 10.39 8.76 2.03
C LEU A 3 9.29 8.00 2.79
N PRO A 4 9.29 8.00 4.13
CA PRO A 4 8.19 7.43 4.90
C PRO A 4 6.92 8.25 4.67
N MET A 5 5.80 7.56 4.44
CA MET A 5 4.48 8.12 4.28
C MET A 5 3.62 7.83 5.50
N ARG A 6 2.65 8.70 5.76
CA ARG A 6 1.73 8.59 6.88
C ARG A 6 0.30 8.42 6.39
N ILE A 7 -0.46 7.61 7.10
CA ILE A 7 -1.90 7.46 6.92
C ILE A 7 -2.56 7.36 8.30
N ASN A 8 -3.65 8.09 8.49
CA ASN A 8 -4.50 7.90 9.65
C ASN A 8 -5.59 6.89 9.27
N PHE A 9 -5.72 5.82 10.05
CA PHE A 9 -6.72 4.78 9.85
C PHE A 9 -7.22 4.32 11.22
N ASP A 10 -8.55 4.32 11.40
CA ASP A 10 -9.17 3.89 12.66
C ASP A 10 -8.61 4.63 13.89
N GLU A 11 -8.52 5.96 13.77
CA GLU A 11 -7.98 6.88 14.79
C GLU A 11 -6.51 6.65 15.16
N LYS A 12 -5.81 5.76 14.44
CA LYS A 12 -4.39 5.47 14.62
C LYS A 12 -3.58 5.98 13.45
N ASP A 13 -2.46 6.61 13.76
CA ASP A 13 -1.47 7.00 12.77
C ASP A 13 -0.54 5.82 12.46
N TYR A 14 -0.45 5.49 11.18
CA TYR A 14 0.47 4.49 10.65
C TYR A 14 1.51 5.17 9.77
N THR A 15 2.73 4.63 9.80
CA THR A 15 3.80 5.03 8.89
C THR A 15 4.17 3.84 8.01
N TYR A 16 4.25 4.08 6.71
CA TYR A 16 4.62 3.06 5.74
C TYR A 16 5.57 3.63 4.69
N THR A 17 6.40 2.76 4.11
CA THR A 17 7.38 3.14 3.09
C THR A 17 7.10 2.34 1.83
N ILE A 18 7.05 3.00 0.67
CA ILE A 18 7.02 2.27 -0.60
C ILE A 18 8.43 1.76 -0.91
N LEU A 19 8.53 0.47 -1.19
CA LEU A 19 9.77 -0.19 -1.61
C LEU A 19 9.86 -0.24 -3.15
N THR A 20 8.74 -0.36 -3.85
CA THR A 20 8.68 -0.33 -5.32
C THR A 20 9.08 1.04 -5.87
N LYS A 21 10.06 1.05 -6.78
CA LYS A 21 10.51 2.26 -7.48
C LYS A 21 9.87 2.34 -8.86
N GLY A 22 9.75 3.56 -9.39
CA GLY A 22 9.29 3.77 -10.77
C GLY A 22 7.84 3.35 -11.00
N ILE A 23 6.94 3.63 -10.05
CA ILE A 23 5.51 3.34 -10.17
C ILE A 23 4.94 4.12 -11.36
N THR A 24 4.39 3.39 -12.33
CA THR A 24 3.70 3.88 -13.53
C THR A 24 2.30 3.27 -13.62
N LYS A 25 1.49 3.71 -14.59
CA LYS A 25 0.13 3.17 -14.84
C LYS A 25 0.12 1.67 -15.16
N ASP A 26 1.23 1.13 -15.66
CA ASP A 26 1.36 -0.29 -15.99
C ASP A 26 1.80 -1.12 -14.76
N THR A 27 2.06 -0.47 -13.63
CA THR A 27 2.44 -1.15 -12.39
C THR A 27 1.23 -1.88 -11.83
N SER A 28 1.32 -3.21 -11.77
CA SER A 28 0.29 -4.09 -11.21
C SER A 28 0.59 -4.52 -9.77
N THR A 29 1.83 -4.32 -9.30
CA THR A 29 2.27 -4.76 -7.97
C THR A 29 3.12 -3.69 -7.28
N ILE A 30 2.85 -3.45 -5.99
CA ILE A 30 3.55 -2.47 -5.17
C ILE A 30 3.93 -3.09 -3.84
N HIS A 31 5.22 -3.08 -3.53
CA HIS A 31 5.75 -3.51 -2.25
C HIS A 31 5.83 -2.32 -1.31
N ILE A 32 5.34 -2.49 -0.09
CA ILE A 32 5.42 -1.52 0.99
C ILE A 32 6.00 -2.18 2.24
N ASN A 33 6.63 -1.39 3.09
CA ASN A 33 6.95 -1.75 4.46
C ASN A 33 6.03 -0.96 5.39
N LEU A 34 5.34 -1.62 6.31
CA LEU A 34 4.44 -1.04 7.30
C LEU A 34 4.82 -1.64 8.67
N ASN A 35 5.24 -0.79 9.61
CA ASN A 35 5.67 -1.21 10.96
C ASN A 35 6.67 -2.39 10.93
N ASP A 36 7.74 -2.27 10.13
CA ASP A 36 8.78 -3.30 9.95
C ASP A 36 8.31 -4.63 9.33
N LYS A 37 7.06 -4.69 8.84
CA LYS A 37 6.54 -5.81 8.05
C LYS A 37 6.41 -5.43 6.57
N ASP A 38 6.87 -6.31 5.69
CA ASP A 38 6.74 -6.13 4.25
C ASP A 38 5.39 -6.68 3.76
N TYR A 39 4.71 -5.89 2.93
CA TYR A 39 3.44 -6.24 2.31
C TYR A 39 3.51 -6.01 0.80
N GLN A 40 2.81 -6.86 0.06
CA GLN A 40 2.64 -6.74 -1.37
C GLN A 40 1.18 -6.38 -1.69
N LEU A 41 0.99 -5.25 -2.34
CA LEU A 41 -0.29 -4.77 -2.86
C LEU A 41 -0.37 -5.08 -4.36
N VAL A 42 -1.54 -5.53 -4.81
CA VAL A 42 -1.84 -5.84 -6.21
C VAL A 42 -3.05 -5.06 -6.66
N CYS A 43 -2.96 -4.50 -7.86
CA CYS A 43 -4.08 -3.88 -8.52
C CYS A 43 -5.04 -4.96 -9.03
N ASN A 44 -6.25 -4.97 -8.51
CA ASN A 44 -7.31 -5.86 -8.97
C ASN A 44 -7.98 -5.34 -10.26
N ALA A 45 -8.84 -6.14 -10.87
CA ALA A 45 -9.55 -5.77 -12.11
C ALA A 45 -10.48 -4.55 -11.96
N LYS A 46 -10.83 -4.15 -10.73
CA LYS A 46 -11.61 -2.95 -10.42
C LYS A 46 -10.73 -1.69 -10.27
N GLY A 47 -9.41 -1.83 -10.38
CA GLY A 47 -8.45 -0.77 -10.16
C GLY A 47 -8.24 -0.42 -8.69
N ASP A 48 -8.69 -1.27 -7.77
CA ASP A 48 -8.41 -1.16 -6.34
C ASP A 48 -7.14 -1.96 -6.01
N TRP A 49 -6.42 -1.48 -5.00
CA TRP A 49 -5.17 -2.08 -4.54
C TRP A 49 -5.42 -2.86 -3.26
N ASP A 50 -5.28 -4.18 -3.34
CA ASP A 50 -5.50 -5.12 -2.23
C ASP A 50 -4.21 -5.91 -1.94
N ALA A 51 -4.05 -6.38 -0.70
CA ALA A 51 -2.88 -7.17 -0.34
C ALA A 51 -3.01 -8.62 -0.83
N ILE A 52 -1.90 -9.23 -1.29
CA ILE A 52 -1.92 -10.64 -1.74
C ILE A 52 -2.15 -11.60 -0.57
N ASP A 53 -1.55 -11.29 0.58
CA ASP A 53 -1.51 -12.22 1.73
C ASP A 53 -2.57 -11.84 2.77
N GLU A 54 -3.79 -12.34 2.58
CA GLU A 54 -4.86 -12.27 3.58
C GLU A 54 -4.53 -13.08 4.84
N THR A 55 -3.59 -14.03 4.75
CA THR A 55 -3.14 -14.88 5.86
C THR A 55 -2.17 -14.20 6.84
N VAL A 56 -1.58 -13.06 6.47
CA VAL A 56 -0.58 -12.33 7.29
C VAL A 56 -1.02 -10.91 7.65
N SER A 57 -2.11 -10.41 7.05
CA SER A 57 -2.57 -9.05 7.32
C SER A 57 -3.48 -9.01 8.54
N ASP A 58 -2.90 -8.63 9.68
CA ASP A 58 -3.64 -8.21 10.87
C ASP A 58 -4.63 -7.05 10.59
N HIS A 59 -4.47 -6.34 9.45
CA HIS A 59 -5.20 -5.11 9.12
C HIS A 59 -5.54 -4.98 7.62
N PRO A 60 -6.44 -5.82 7.06
CA PRO A 60 -6.83 -5.75 5.65
C PRO A 60 -7.41 -4.38 5.26
N GLY A 61 -8.15 -3.73 6.17
CA GLY A 61 -8.68 -2.38 5.95
C GLY A 61 -7.59 -1.31 5.80
N LEU A 62 -6.50 -1.42 6.58
CA LEU A 62 -5.37 -0.49 6.52
C LEU A 62 -4.62 -0.63 5.19
N LEU A 63 -4.33 -1.87 4.76
CA LEU A 63 -3.65 -2.11 3.49
C LEU A 63 -4.45 -1.57 2.30
N LYS A 64 -5.78 -1.72 2.34
CA LYS A 64 -6.67 -1.12 1.35
C LYS A 64 -6.63 0.41 1.36
N ALA A 65 -6.60 1.02 2.55
CA ALA A 65 -6.47 2.47 2.69
C ALA A 65 -5.11 2.97 2.17
N ILE A 66 -4.04 2.23 2.43
CA ILE A 66 -2.70 2.51 1.88
C ILE A 66 -2.71 2.41 0.36
N GLY A 67 -3.26 1.34 -0.20
CA GLY A 67 -3.40 1.15 -1.64
C GLY A 67 -4.12 2.33 -2.33
N ARG A 68 -5.20 2.83 -1.72
CA ARG A 68 -5.90 4.04 -2.18
C ARG A 68 -5.04 5.30 -2.11
N ASN A 69 -4.28 5.49 -1.02
CA ASN A 69 -3.37 6.62 -0.88
C ASN A 69 -2.29 6.61 -1.99
N ILE A 70 -1.72 5.45 -2.26
CA ILE A 70 -0.73 5.25 -3.33
C ILE A 70 -1.36 5.53 -4.69
N LYS A 71 -2.54 4.99 -4.97
CA LYS A 71 -3.29 5.26 -6.21
C LYS A 71 -3.46 6.76 -6.47
N LEU A 72 -3.93 7.51 -5.46
CA LEU A 72 -4.11 8.95 -5.55
C LEU A 72 -2.79 9.71 -5.76
N ARG A 73 -1.73 9.29 -5.06
CA ARG A 73 -0.40 9.92 -5.14
C ARG A 73 0.26 9.74 -6.50
N TYR A 74 0.16 8.54 -7.08
CA TYR A 74 0.80 8.20 -8.36
C TYR A 74 -0.14 8.34 -9.57
N ARG A 75 -1.41 8.70 -9.35
CA ARG A 75 -2.45 8.82 -10.39
C ARG A 75 -2.62 7.53 -11.20
N LEU A 76 -2.66 6.41 -10.47
CA LEU A 76 -2.90 5.06 -11.00
C LEU A 76 -4.38 4.80 -11.24
#